data_AF-A0A957KUW0-F1
#
_entry.id   AF-A0A957KUW0-F1
#
_cell.length_a   1.000
_cell.length_b   1.000
_cell.length_c   1.000
_cell.angle_alpha   90.00
_cell.angle_beta   90.00
_cell.angle_gamma   90.00
#
_symmetry.space_group_name_H-M   'P 1'
#
loop_
_entity.id
_entity.type
_entity.pdbx_description
1 polymer ?
#
loop_
_entity_poly.entity_id
_entity_poly.type
_entity_poly.pdbx_seq_one_letter_code
_entity_poly.pdbx_strand_id
1 'polypeptide(L)' 'GIDNAAHIGGLVGGALITFGIMPRYRQPVAVRPGPQPLEVVDRRVLEAIWTVLCLLLLAVGVYVTTVVRFGGFAG' A
#
# COMPACT_ATOMS: atom_id res chain seq x y z
N GLY A 1 -26.90 7.75 0.65
CA GLY A 1 -26.01 8.07 1.79
C GLY A 1 -24.59 7.74 1.40
N ILE A 2 -23.61 8.47 1.92
CA ILE A 2 -22.18 8.15 1.69
C ILE A 2 -21.85 6.84 2.41
N ASP A 3 -21.25 5.90 1.69
CA ASP A 3 -20.71 4.68 2.30
C ASP A 3 -19.38 4.99 2.99
N ASN A 4 -19.47 5.37 4.26
CA ASN A 4 -18.30 5.69 5.07
C ASN A 4 -17.34 4.50 5.22
N ALA A 5 -17.84 3.26 5.15
CA ALA A 5 -17.02 2.07 5.25
C ALA A 5 -16.14 1.90 4.01
N ALA A 6 -16.67 2.14 2.81
CA ALA A 6 -15.88 2.16 1.58
C ALA A 6 -14.81 3.26 1.58
N HIS A 7 -15.14 4.46 2.09
CA HIS A 7 -14.17 5.56 2.18
C HIS A 7 -13.03 5.25 3.15
N ILE A 8 -13.35 4.75 4.36
CA ILE A 8 -12.34 4.33 5.34
C ILE A 8 -11.48 3.20 4.77
N GLY A 9 -12.11 2.22 4.11
CA GLY A 9 -11.40 1.13 3.42
C GLY A 9 -10.41 1.66 2.37
N GLY A 10 -10.83 2.63 1.57
CA GLY A 10 -9.98 3.30 0.59
C GLY A 10 -8.80 4.06 1.23
N LEU A 11 -9.05 4.81 2.32
CA LEU A 11 -8.01 5.53 3.05
C LEU A 11 -6.98 4.59 3.67
N VAL A 12 -7.43 3.54 4.35
CA VAL A 12 -6.56 2.54 4.98
C VAL A 12 -5.76 1.77 3.93
N GLY A 13 -6.40 1.33 2.84
CA GLY A 13 -5.73 0.64 1.74
C GLY A 13 -4.69 1.52 1.04
N GLY A 14 -5.02 2.78 0.75
CA GLY A 14 -4.10 3.75 0.17
C GLY A 14 -2.90 4.04 1.07
N ALA A 15 -3.12 4.19 2.38
CA ALA A 15 -2.05 4.38 3.36
C ALA A 15 -1.12 3.16 3.42
N LEU A 16 -1.67 1.94 3.40
CA LEU A 16 -0.88 0.70 3.41
C LEU A 16 0.02 0.57 2.18
N ILE A 17 -0.50 0.85 0.98
CA ILE A 17 0.29 0.82 -0.25
C ILE A 17 1.40 1.87 -0.17
N THR A 18 1.03 3.12 0.16
CA THR A 18 1.95 4.25 0.27
C THR A 18 3.11 3.94 1.22
N PHE A 19 2.83 3.34 2.38
CA PHE A 19 3.84 3.02 3.39
C PHE A 19 5.01 2.17 2.83
N GLY A 20 4.72 1.21 1.95
CA GLY A 20 5.74 0.32 1.41
C GLY A 20 6.40 0.80 0.12
N ILE A 21 5.74 1.65 -0.68
CA ILE A 21 6.30 2.14 -1.95
C ILE A 21 6.91 3.53 -1.86
N MET A 22 6.71 4.25 -0.74
CA MET A 22 7.23 5.61 -0.60
C MET A 22 8.77 5.59 -0.67
N PRO A 23 9.37 6.45 -1.52
CA PRO A 23 10.82 6.47 -1.69
C PRO A 23 11.49 6.79 -0.36
N ARG A 24 12.57 6.04 -0.08
CA ARG A 24 13.44 6.30 1.06
C ARG A 24 14.71 6.96 0.55
N TYR A 25 15.09 8.03 1.23
CA TYR A 25 16.28 8.79 0.89
C TYR A 25 17.38 8.48 1.89
N ARG A 26 18.62 8.44 1.41
CA ARG A 26 19.80 8.28 2.27
C ARG A 26 19.94 9.51 3.16
N GLN A 27 20.16 9.31 4.45
CA GLN A 27 20.40 10.42 5.37
C GLN A 27 21.75 11.07 5.07
N PRO A 28 21.83 12.41 5.06
CA PRO A 28 23.07 13.12 4.81
C PRO A 28 24.03 12.92 6.00
N VAL A 29 25.29 12.57 5.71
CA VAL A 29 26.35 12.43 6.74
C VAL A 29 26.73 13.80 7.33
N ALA A 30 26.59 14.87 6.55
CA ALA A 30 26.78 16.24 6.99
C ALA A 30 25.85 17.19 6.23
N VAL A 31 25.27 18.15 6.96
CA VAL A 31 24.47 19.24 6.37
C VAL A 31 25.42 20.32 5.88
N ARG A 32 25.36 20.66 4.57
CA ARG A 32 26.20 21.70 3.96
C ARG A 32 25.30 22.78 3.35
N PRO A 33 25.66 24.08 3.46
CA PRO A 33 24.92 25.13 2.78
C PRO A 33 24.93 24.94 1.25
N GLY A 34 23.76 25.05 0.62
CA GLY A 34 23.57 24.90 -0.83
C GLY A 34 22.77 23.64 -1.22
N PRO A 35 22.50 23.43 -2.52
CA PRO A 35 21.77 22.26 -2.99
C PRO A 35 22.52 20.96 -2.67
N GLN A 36 21.88 20.03 -1.97
CA GLN A 36 22.39 18.68 -1.71
C GLN A 36 21.45 17.66 -2.39
N PRO A 37 21.95 16.78 -3.28
CA PRO A 37 21.09 15.79 -3.94
C PRO A 37 20.56 14.79 -2.92
N LEU A 38 19.25 14.53 -2.96
CA LEU A 38 18.64 13.44 -2.19
C LEU A 38 18.89 12.13 -2.94
N GLU A 39 19.82 11.33 -2.43
CA GLU A 39 20.10 10.00 -2.97
C GLU A 39 18.94 9.06 -2.60
N VAL A 40 18.24 8.54 -3.61
CA VAL A 40 17.19 7.53 -3.44
C VAL A 40 17.85 6.20 -3.15
N VAL A 41 17.42 5.52 -2.08
CA VAL A 41 17.89 4.17 -1.76
C VAL A 41 17.19 3.18 -2.68
N ASP A 42 17.96 2.33 -3.38
CA ASP A 42 17.40 1.25 -4.18
C ASP A 42 16.75 0.20 -3.28
N ARG A 43 15.43 0.09 -3.38
CA ARG A 43 14.59 -0.88 -2.66
C ARG A 43 13.62 -1.57 -3.60
N ARG A 44 13.91 -1.62 -4.91
CA ARG A 44 12.97 -2.08 -5.95
C ARG A 44 12.40 -3.48 -5.68
N VAL A 45 13.23 -4.41 -5.21
CA VAL A 45 12.79 -5.77 -4.85
C VAL A 45 11.78 -5.74 -3.70
N LEU A 46 12.03 -4.91 -2.68
CA LEU A 46 11.13 -4.79 -1.53
C LEU A 46 9.83 -4.08 -1.90
N GLU A 47 9.90 -3.03 -2.73
CA GLU A 47 8.73 -2.34 -3.29
C GLU A 47 7.86 -3.32 -4.09
N ALA A 48 8.47 -4.18 -4.90
CA ALA A 48 7.77 -5.20 -5.68
C ALA A 48 7.10 -6.25 -4.79
N ILE A 49 7.83 -6.81 -3.80
CA ILE A 49 7.27 -7.75 -2.83
C ILE A 49 6.08 -7.14 -2.09
N TRP A 50 6.21 -5.90 -1.62
CA TRP A 50 5.13 -5.21 -0.91
C TRP A 50 3.91 -5.02 -1.80
N THR A 51 4.12 -4.62 -3.05
CA THR A 51 3.04 -4.44 -4.02
C THR A 51 2.29 -5.75 -4.26
N VAL A 52 3.02 -6.86 -4.43
CA VAL A 52 2.41 -8.19 -4.58
C VAL A 52 1.62 -8.57 -3.34
N LEU A 53 2.13 -8.30 -2.13
CA LEU A 53 1.40 -8.56 -0.89
C LEU A 53 0.11 -7.73 -0.78
N CYS A 54 0.13 -6.44 -1.15
CA CYS A 54 -1.07 -5.61 -1.17
C CYS A 54 -2.10 -6.11 -2.19
N LEU A 55 -1.67 -6.56 -3.37
CA LEU A 55 -2.55 -7.14 -4.38
C LEU A 55 -3.16 -8.46 -3.91
N LEU A 56 -2.39 -9.32 -3.24
CA LEU A 56 -2.91 -10.55 -2.63
C LEU A 56 -3.95 -10.25 -1.56
N LEU A 57 -3.67 -9.29 -0.67
CA LEU A 57 -4.62 -8.85 0.36
C LEU A 57 -5.93 -8.36 -0.27
N LEU A 58 -5.85 -7.55 -1.32
CA LEU A 58 -7.01 -7.06 -2.06
C LEU A 58 -7.80 -8.22 -2.68
N ALA A 59 -7.11 -9.12 -3.38
CA ALA A 59 -7.74 -10.27 -4.05
C ALA A 59 -8.45 -11.19 -3.05
N VAL A 60 -7.81 -11.50 -1.92
CA VAL A 60 -8.41 -12.30 -0.84
C VAL A 60 -9.61 -11.55 -0.23
N GLY A 61 -9.47 -10.25 0.05
CA GLY A 61 -10.57 -9.45 0.59
C GLY A 61 -11.79 -9.44 -0.34
N VAL A 62 -11.58 -9.26 -1.64
CA VAL A 62 -12.64 -9.34 -2.65
C VAL A 62 -13.25 -10.74 -2.66
N TYR A 63 -12.44 -11.80 -2.76
CA TYR A 63 -12.94 -13.16 -2.79
C TYR A 63 -13.79 -13.51 -1.56
N VAL A 64 -13.28 -13.23 -0.35
CA VAL A 64 -13.99 -13.51 0.91
C VAL A 64 -15.29 -12.72 0.97
N THR A 65 -15.28 -11.42 0.65
CA THR A 65 -16.50 -10.62 0.67
C THR A 65 -17.52 -11.11 -0.36
N THR A 66 -17.08 -11.53 -1.54
CA THR A 66 -17.93 -12.14 -2.55
C THR A 66 -18.54 -13.45 -2.05
N VAL A 67 -17.75 -14.36 -1.49
CA VAL A 67 -18.24 -15.64 -0.95
C VAL A 67 -19.21 -15.42 0.21
N VAL A 68 -18.91 -14.52 1.14
CA VAL A 68 -19.80 -14.22 2.28
C VAL A 68 -21.12 -13.60 1.80
N ARG A 69 -21.08 -12.69 0.82
CA ARG A 69 -22.29 -12.00 0.35
C ARG A 69 -23.14 -12.80 -0.63
N PHE A 70 -22.53 -13.69 -1.43
CA PHE A 70 -23.20 -14.36 -2.54
C PHE A 70 -23.09 -15.89 -2.52
N GLY A 71 -22.19 -16.45 -1.71
CA GLY A 71 -21.97 -17.90 -1.60
C GLY A 71 -23.02 -18.62 -0.75
N GLY A 72 -23.90 -17.90 -0.03
CA GLY A 72 -24.99 -18.49 0.77
C GLY A 72 -26.22 -18.97 -0.01
N PHE A 73 -26.23 -18.91 -1.35
CA PHE A 73 -27.35 -19.38 -2.20
C PHE A 73 -27.18 -20.81 -2.74
N ALA A 74 -26.19 -21.54 -2.25
CA ALA A 74 -25.96 -22.95 -2.59
C ALA A 74 -25.83 -23.77 -1.30
N GLY A 75 -26.96 -23.97 -0.62
CA GLY A 75 -27.10 -24.81 0.57
C GLY A 75 -28.58 -25.02 0.86
#